data_AF-A0A059A2W5-F1
#
_entry.id   AF-A0A059A2W5-F1
#
_cell.length_a   1.000
_cell.length_b   1.000
_cell.length_c   1.000
_cell.angle_alpha   90.00
_cell.angle_beta   90.00
_cell.angle_gamma   90.00
#
_symmetry.space_group_name_H-M   'P 1'
#
loop_
_entity.id
_entity.type
_entity.pdbx_description
1 polymer ?
#
loop_
_entity_poly.entity_id
_entity_poly.type
_entity_poly.pdbx_seq_one_letter_code
_entity_poly.pdbx_strand_id
1 'polypeptide(L)'
;MSSTAKVLDPAFQGAGQRIGTEIWRIEDFQPVPLPKSEHGKFYMGDSYIVLQTTPGKGGAYLYDIHFWIGKDTSQDEAGTAAIKTVELDAALGGRAVQHRELQGHESDKFLSYFKPCIIPLEGGVASGFKKPEEEEFETRLYVCRGKRVVRLKQVLFARSSLNHDDVFILDTQQKIYQFNGANSNIQERAKALEVIQFLKEKYHEGTCDVAIVDDGKLDTESDSGEFWVLLGGFAPIGKKVSSEDDAILEATPAKLY
;
A
#
# COMPACT_ATOMS: atom_id res chain seq x y z
N MET A 1 -41.75 10.31 -15.70
CA MET A 1 -40.57 9.61 -15.18
C MET A 1 -39.67 10.65 -14.54
N SER A 2 -39.68 10.76 -13.22
CA SER A 2 -38.86 11.72 -12.48
C SER A 2 -37.44 11.19 -12.44
N SER A 3 -36.52 11.79 -13.19
CA SER A 3 -35.10 11.52 -13.02
C SER A 3 -34.71 12.10 -11.66
N THR A 4 -34.59 11.25 -10.66
CA THR A 4 -33.83 11.58 -9.46
C THR A 4 -32.40 11.82 -9.91
N ALA A 5 -32.07 13.08 -10.19
CA ALA A 5 -30.68 13.51 -10.24
C ALA A 5 -30.12 13.17 -8.86
N LYS A 6 -29.41 12.04 -8.75
CA LYS A 6 -28.67 11.70 -7.54
C LYS A 6 -27.81 12.92 -7.24
N VAL A 7 -28.07 13.54 -6.09
CA VAL A 7 -27.27 14.67 -5.62
C VAL A 7 -25.84 14.15 -5.54
N LEU A 8 -24.99 14.68 -6.40
CA LEU A 8 -23.57 14.34 -6.40
C LEU A 8 -23.03 14.65 -5.01
N ASP A 9 -22.32 13.69 -4.43
CA ASP A 9 -21.64 13.89 -3.16
C ASP A 9 -20.74 15.14 -3.24
N PRO A 10 -20.83 16.09 -2.29
CA PRO A 10 -20.03 17.30 -2.30
C PRO A 10 -18.52 17.02 -2.43
N ALA A 11 -18.05 15.88 -1.91
CA ALA A 11 -16.64 15.51 -1.99
C ALA A 11 -16.14 15.25 -3.42
N PHE A 12 -17.04 14.91 -4.35
CA PHE A 12 -16.73 14.68 -5.76
C PHE A 12 -16.88 15.93 -6.63
N GLN A 13 -17.26 17.06 -6.04
CA GLN A 13 -17.39 18.30 -6.78
C GLN A 13 -16.03 18.74 -7.34
N GLY A 14 -15.93 18.75 -8.68
CA GLY A 14 -14.68 19.11 -9.37
C GLY A 14 -13.71 17.95 -9.61
N ALA A 15 -14.06 16.72 -9.22
CA ALA A 15 -13.28 15.53 -9.52
C ALA A 15 -13.10 15.35 -11.04
N GLY A 16 -11.91 14.91 -11.46
CA GLY A 16 -11.62 14.59 -12.86
C GLY A 16 -11.51 15.79 -13.80
N GLN A 17 -11.37 17.01 -13.26
CA GLN A 17 -11.17 18.23 -14.05
C GLN A 17 -9.71 18.48 -14.47
N ARG A 18 -8.76 17.82 -13.81
CA ARG A 18 -7.31 17.97 -14.06
C ARG A 18 -6.63 16.61 -14.12
N ILE A 19 -5.54 16.53 -14.88
CA ILE A 19 -4.68 15.33 -14.91
C ILE A 19 -4.07 15.12 -13.53
N GLY A 20 -4.10 13.87 -13.05
CA GLY A 20 -3.52 13.47 -11.78
C GLY A 20 -4.36 12.43 -11.05
N THR A 21 -3.95 12.18 -9.80
CA THR A 21 -4.58 11.23 -8.89
C THR A 21 -5.34 12.00 -7.81
N GLU A 22 -6.60 11.64 -7.60
CA GLU A 22 -7.46 12.14 -6.53
C GLU A 22 -7.90 10.94 -5.68
N ILE A 23 -7.85 11.07 -4.35
CA ILE A 23 -8.09 9.96 -3.42
C ILE A 23 -9.07 10.42 -2.36
N TRP A 24 -10.05 9.58 -2.07
CA TRP A 24 -10.98 9.74 -0.97
C TRP A 24 -10.93 8.51 -0.07
N ARG A 25 -10.96 8.74 1.24
CA ARG A 25 -11.18 7.71 2.25
C ARG A 25 -12.66 7.67 2.61
N ILE A 26 -13.22 6.49 2.82
CA ILE A 26 -14.58 6.39 3.36
C ILE A 26 -14.52 6.58 4.87
N GLU A 27 -15.23 7.58 5.37
CA GLU A 27 -15.41 7.83 6.80
C GLU A 27 -16.91 8.01 7.06
N ASP A 28 -17.50 7.25 7.98
CA ASP A 28 -18.91 7.39 8.38
C ASP A 28 -19.87 7.45 7.17
N PHE A 29 -19.74 6.51 6.23
CA PHE A 29 -20.51 6.41 4.98
C PHE A 29 -20.29 7.54 3.95
N GLN A 30 -19.30 8.42 4.17
CA GLN A 30 -19.02 9.56 3.28
C GLN A 30 -17.59 9.49 2.71
N PRO A 31 -17.37 9.86 1.43
CA PRO A 31 -16.04 10.05 0.89
C PRO A 31 -15.41 11.34 1.42
N VAL A 32 -14.23 11.23 2.03
CA VAL A 32 -13.44 12.37 2.54
C VAL A 32 -12.15 12.49 1.72
N PRO A 33 -11.89 13.63 1.07
CA PRO A 33 -10.70 13.80 0.21
C PRO A 33 -9.41 13.76 1.04
N LEU A 34 -8.42 13.00 0.56
CA LEU A 34 -7.10 12.92 1.18
C LEU A 34 -6.12 13.96 0.61
N PRO A 35 -5.35 14.65 1.48
CA PRO A 35 -4.28 15.53 1.03
C PRO A 35 -3.17 14.74 0.34
N LYS A 36 -2.46 15.37 -0.60
CA LYS A 36 -1.40 14.71 -1.39
C LYS A 36 -0.27 14.09 -0.56
N SER A 37 0.00 14.62 0.65
CA SER A 37 0.99 14.06 1.58
C SER A 37 0.62 12.68 2.11
N GLU A 38 -0.67 12.35 2.11
CA GLU A 38 -1.21 11.06 2.57
C GLU A 38 -1.41 10.07 1.42
N HIS A 39 -1.15 10.45 0.17
CA HIS A 39 -1.28 9.53 -0.97
C HIS A 39 -0.28 8.38 -0.83
N GLY A 40 -0.76 7.14 -1.03
CA GLY A 40 0.03 5.92 -0.85
C GLY A 40 -0.02 5.33 0.56
N LYS A 41 -0.64 6.02 1.54
CA LYS A 41 -0.93 5.48 2.87
C LYS A 41 -2.36 4.93 2.90
N PHE A 42 -2.49 3.62 3.03
CA PHE A 42 -3.80 2.96 3.07
C PHE A 42 -3.95 2.20 4.38
N TYR A 43 -4.96 2.54 5.16
CA TYR A 43 -5.26 1.86 6.42
C TYR A 43 -6.01 0.55 6.15
N MET A 44 -5.56 -0.53 6.77
CA MET A 44 -6.09 -1.89 6.56
C MET A 44 -7.55 -2.02 7.00
N GLY A 45 -7.97 -1.21 7.97
CA GLY A 45 -9.34 -1.13 8.46
C GLY A 45 -10.25 -0.20 7.67
N ASP A 46 -9.78 0.43 6.59
CA ASP A 46 -10.54 1.44 5.84
C ASP A 46 -10.76 1.04 4.37
N SER A 47 -11.71 1.72 3.72
CA SER A 47 -11.96 1.63 2.29
C SER A 47 -11.71 2.97 1.59
N TYR A 48 -11.25 2.92 0.34
CA TYR A 48 -10.82 4.12 -0.41
C TYR A 48 -11.34 4.13 -1.83
N ILE A 49 -11.46 5.33 -2.40
CA ILE A 49 -11.74 5.58 -3.81
C ILE A 49 -10.57 6.37 -4.38
N VAL A 50 -10.02 5.90 -5.50
CA VAL A 50 -8.91 6.53 -6.21
C VAL A 50 -9.35 6.80 -7.64
N LEU A 51 -9.40 8.08 -8.02
CA LEU A 51 -9.62 8.50 -9.39
C LEU A 51 -8.28 8.86 -10.03
N GLN A 52 -7.94 8.16 -11.09
CA GLN A 52 -6.82 8.51 -11.97
C GLN A 52 -7.36 9.16 -13.24
N THR A 53 -6.96 10.41 -13.46
CA THR A 53 -7.28 11.17 -14.68
C THR A 53 -6.05 11.28 -15.57
N THR A 54 -6.13 10.76 -16.80
CA THR A 54 -5.04 10.79 -17.78
C THR A 54 -5.46 11.48 -19.08
N PRO A 55 -4.51 12.04 -19.85
CA PRO A 55 -4.82 12.64 -21.14
C PRO A 55 -5.23 11.56 -22.14
N GLY A 56 -6.39 11.76 -22.78
CA GLY A 56 -6.90 10.96 -23.87
C GLY A 56 -6.63 11.60 -25.24
N LYS A 57 -7.18 10.98 -26.29
CA LYS A 57 -7.10 11.52 -27.65
C LYS A 57 -7.98 12.77 -27.79
N GLY A 58 -7.50 13.75 -28.56
CA GLY A 58 -8.30 14.94 -28.92
C GLY A 58 -8.62 15.87 -27.75
N GLY A 59 -7.81 15.87 -26.68
CA GLY A 59 -8.02 16.72 -25.50
C GLY A 59 -9.08 16.21 -24.52
N ALA A 60 -9.66 15.04 -24.77
CA ALA A 60 -10.52 14.36 -23.79
C ALA A 60 -9.68 13.78 -22.65
N TYR A 61 -10.31 13.58 -21.48
CA TYR A 61 -9.71 12.84 -20.38
C TYR A 61 -10.16 11.38 -20.39
N LEU A 62 -9.29 10.50 -19.92
CA LEU A 62 -9.57 9.11 -19.60
C LEU A 62 -9.60 8.97 -18.08
N TYR A 63 -10.56 8.21 -17.58
CA TYR A 63 -10.83 8.05 -16.16
C TYR A 63 -10.73 6.57 -15.77
N ASP A 64 -9.95 6.29 -14.74
CA ASP A 64 -9.94 5.01 -14.05
C ASP A 64 -10.30 5.26 -12.59
N ILE A 65 -11.39 4.66 -12.12
CA ILE A 65 -11.79 4.70 -10.72
C ILE A 65 -11.47 3.35 -10.10
N HIS A 66 -10.65 3.37 -9.06
CA HIS A 66 -10.32 2.19 -8.28
C HIS A 66 -10.96 2.33 -6.90
N PHE A 67 -11.69 1.32 -6.44
CA PHE A 67 -12.07 1.25 -5.03
C PHE A 67 -11.23 0.18 -4.34
N TRP A 68 -10.42 0.63 -3.39
CA TRP A 68 -9.52 -0.21 -2.62
C TRP A 68 -10.19 -0.61 -1.31
N ILE A 69 -10.14 -1.91 -1.00
CA ILE A 69 -10.78 -2.51 0.16
C ILE A 69 -9.69 -3.07 1.06
N GLY A 70 -9.55 -2.48 2.25
CA GLY A 70 -8.64 -2.95 3.28
C GLY A 70 -9.02 -4.34 3.77
N LYS A 71 -8.03 -5.09 4.25
CA LYS A 71 -8.24 -6.46 4.74
C LYS A 71 -9.23 -6.52 5.92
N ASP A 72 -9.19 -5.51 6.78
CA ASP A 72 -9.96 -5.43 8.03
C ASP A 72 -11.08 -4.39 7.95
N THR A 73 -11.36 -3.83 6.76
CA THR A 73 -12.43 -2.84 6.58
C THR A 73 -13.81 -3.45 6.82
N SER A 74 -14.72 -2.63 7.33
CA SER A 74 -16.07 -3.08 7.61
C SER A 74 -16.88 -3.27 6.33
N GLN A 75 -17.91 -4.12 6.39
CA GLN A 75 -18.75 -4.43 5.23
C GLN A 75 -19.48 -3.19 4.69
N ASP A 76 -19.87 -2.29 5.59
CA ASP A 76 -20.56 -1.06 5.27
C ASP A 76 -19.63 -0.03 4.60
N GLU A 77 -18.37 0.08 5.02
CA GLU A 77 -17.37 0.92 4.35
C GLU A 77 -17.04 0.40 2.95
N ALA A 78 -16.79 -0.91 2.82
CA ALA A 78 -16.56 -1.54 1.52
C ALA A 78 -17.76 -1.37 0.57
N GLY A 79 -18.98 -1.55 1.09
CA GLY A 79 -20.22 -1.33 0.36
C GLY A 79 -20.39 0.14 -0.07
N THR A 80 -20.05 1.07 0.82
CA THR A 80 -20.09 2.50 0.54
C THR A 80 -19.10 2.87 -0.56
N ALA A 81 -17.85 2.38 -0.51
CA ALA A 81 -16.83 2.64 -1.53
C ALA A 81 -17.30 2.18 -2.93
N ALA A 82 -17.94 1.01 -3.01
CA ALA A 82 -18.51 0.50 -4.26
C ALA A 82 -19.67 1.38 -4.78
N ILE A 83 -20.61 1.77 -3.91
CA ILE A 83 -21.74 2.63 -4.30
C ILE A 83 -21.25 4.00 -4.76
N LYS A 84 -20.34 4.61 -4.01
CA LYS A 84 -19.78 5.92 -4.29
C LYS A 84 -18.93 5.95 -5.56
N THR A 85 -18.26 4.84 -5.89
CA THR A 85 -17.58 4.66 -7.18
C THR A 85 -18.54 4.75 -8.36
N VAL A 86 -19.72 4.13 -8.26
CA VAL A 86 -20.76 4.22 -9.30
C VAL A 86 -21.32 5.64 -9.41
N GLU A 87 -21.49 6.34 -8.28
CA GLU A 87 -21.93 7.75 -8.28
C GLU A 87 -20.92 8.68 -8.94
N LEU A 88 -19.62 8.47 -8.66
CA LEU A 88 -18.53 9.22 -9.28
C LEU A 88 -18.45 8.95 -10.80
N ASP A 89 -18.57 7.70 -11.25
CA ASP A 89 -18.58 7.38 -12.69
C ASP A 89 -19.77 8.06 -13.39
N ALA A 90 -20.97 8.01 -12.80
CA ALA A 90 -22.13 8.70 -13.35
C ALA A 90 -21.90 10.22 -13.49
N ALA A 91 -21.21 10.84 -12.53
CA ALA A 91 -20.84 12.26 -12.59
C ALA A 91 -19.80 12.57 -13.67
N LEU A 92 -18.92 11.62 -14.01
CA LEU A 92 -17.95 11.71 -15.10
C LEU A 92 -18.56 11.37 -16.48
N GLY A 93 -19.86 11.09 -16.52
CA GLY A 93 -20.64 10.78 -17.71
C GLY A 93 -20.65 9.30 -18.09
N GLY A 94 -20.38 8.39 -17.15
CA GLY A 94 -20.37 6.94 -17.38
C GLY A 94 -19.22 6.48 -18.28
N ARG A 95 -18.10 7.17 -18.23
CA ARG A 95 -16.92 6.96 -19.10
C ARG A 95 -15.73 6.37 -18.37
N ALA A 96 -15.81 6.23 -17.05
CA ALA A 96 -14.71 5.72 -16.26
C ALA A 96 -14.69 4.18 -16.29
N VAL A 97 -13.48 3.62 -16.27
CA VAL A 97 -13.31 2.19 -16.02
C VAL A 97 -13.24 1.99 -14.51
N GLN A 98 -14.10 1.13 -13.96
CA GLN A 98 -14.15 0.84 -12.54
C GLN A 98 -13.33 -0.41 -12.22
N HIS A 99 -12.45 -0.34 -11.22
CA HIS A 99 -11.56 -1.40 -10.79
C HIS A 99 -11.78 -1.71 -9.31
N ARG A 100 -11.90 -2.99 -8.97
CA ARG A 100 -11.96 -3.45 -7.59
C ARG A 100 -10.57 -3.87 -7.15
N GLU A 101 -10.00 -3.17 -6.18
CA GLU A 101 -8.66 -3.43 -5.66
C GLU A 101 -8.78 -4.02 -4.25
N LEU A 102 -8.34 -5.26 -4.08
CA LEU A 102 -8.26 -5.89 -2.76
C LEU A 102 -6.86 -5.70 -2.20
N GLN A 103 -6.76 -5.38 -0.90
CA GLN A 103 -5.48 -5.31 -0.23
C GLN A 103 -4.64 -6.57 -0.47
N GLY A 104 -3.40 -6.40 -0.93
CA GLY A 104 -2.47 -7.50 -1.23
C GLY A 104 -2.68 -8.16 -2.59
N HIS A 105 -3.76 -7.86 -3.30
CA HIS A 105 -4.10 -8.36 -4.63
C HIS A 105 -4.35 -7.23 -5.63
N GLU A 106 -3.77 -6.05 -5.40
CA GLU A 106 -3.97 -4.89 -6.25
C GLU A 106 -3.38 -5.09 -7.65
N SER A 107 -4.05 -4.50 -8.63
CA SER A 107 -3.63 -4.50 -10.02
C SER A 107 -2.31 -3.76 -10.23
N ASP A 108 -1.49 -4.23 -11.18
CA ASP A 108 -0.26 -3.52 -11.59
C ASP A 108 -0.54 -2.06 -11.99
N LYS A 109 -1.74 -1.81 -12.55
CA LYS A 109 -2.18 -0.48 -12.95
C LYS A 109 -2.37 0.43 -11.73
N PHE A 110 -3.10 -0.02 -10.71
CA PHE A 110 -3.30 0.73 -9.47
C PHE A 110 -1.98 1.01 -8.76
N LEU A 111 -1.15 -0.02 -8.60
CA LEU A 111 0.15 0.10 -7.93
C LEU A 111 1.09 1.08 -8.66
N SER A 112 0.96 1.23 -9.99
CA SER A 112 1.80 2.14 -10.78
C SER A 112 1.62 3.63 -10.43
N TYR A 113 0.50 3.99 -9.79
CA TYR A 113 0.21 5.37 -9.39
C TYR A 113 1.01 5.80 -8.16
N PHE A 114 1.42 4.84 -7.32
CA PHE A 114 2.05 5.07 -6.04
C PHE A 114 3.51 4.66 -6.10
N LYS A 115 4.39 5.64 -6.36
CA LYS A 115 5.85 5.41 -6.38
C LYS A 115 6.46 5.87 -5.05
N PRO A 116 7.35 5.08 -4.43
CA PRO A 116 7.87 3.78 -4.89
C PRO A 116 6.98 2.57 -4.56
N CYS A 117 6.07 2.70 -3.59
CA CYS A 117 5.18 1.62 -3.17
C CYS A 117 3.92 2.15 -2.47
N ILE A 118 2.99 1.23 -2.20
CA ILE A 118 1.90 1.43 -1.24
C ILE A 118 2.37 0.94 0.13
N ILE A 119 2.04 1.71 1.18
CA ILE A 119 2.28 1.31 2.56
C ILE A 119 0.92 1.00 3.21
N PRO A 120 0.60 -0.28 3.44
CA PRO A 120 -0.52 -0.66 4.29
C PRO A 120 -0.19 -0.30 5.75
N LEU A 121 -1.08 0.45 6.39
CA LEU A 121 -0.98 0.88 7.78
C LEU A 121 -2.04 0.16 8.61
N GLU A 122 -1.69 -0.31 9.80
CA GLU A 122 -2.67 -0.89 10.73
C GLU A 122 -3.63 0.19 11.25
N GLY A 123 -4.85 -0.23 11.63
CA GLY A 123 -5.89 0.67 12.12
C GLY A 123 -6.84 1.18 11.02
N GLY A 124 -7.55 2.26 11.33
CA GLY A 124 -8.60 2.85 10.49
C GLY A 124 -9.54 3.79 11.26
N VAL A 125 -10.55 4.33 10.59
CA VAL A 125 -11.56 5.25 11.14
C VAL A 125 -12.29 4.62 12.32
N ALA A 126 -12.69 3.35 12.20
CA ALA A 126 -13.39 2.62 13.26
C ALA A 126 -12.54 2.45 14.54
N SER A 127 -11.21 2.41 14.41
CA SER A 127 -10.28 2.37 15.55
C SER A 127 -10.00 3.75 16.18
N GLY A 128 -10.56 4.83 15.62
CA GLY A 128 -10.49 6.18 16.20
C GLY A 128 -9.23 6.99 15.83
N PHE A 129 -8.35 6.49 14.97
CA PHE A 129 -7.14 7.22 14.55
C PHE A 129 -7.51 8.39 13.62
N LYS A 130 -7.76 9.57 14.22
CA LYS A 130 -7.86 10.86 13.53
C LYS A 130 -6.65 11.73 13.95
N LYS A 131 -5.62 11.76 13.09
CA LYS A 131 -4.48 12.73 13.06
C LYS A 131 -3.37 12.55 14.12
N PRO A 132 -2.17 13.09 13.85
CA PRO A 132 -0.92 12.61 14.44
C PRO A 132 -0.79 13.13 15.85
N GLU A 133 -0.91 12.23 16.82
CA GLU A 133 -0.07 12.34 18.01
C GLU A 133 1.38 12.30 17.52
N GLU A 134 2.30 13.03 18.16
CA GLU A 134 3.74 12.87 17.88
C GLU A 134 4.06 11.39 18.12
N GLU A 135 4.05 10.59 17.06
CA GLU A 135 4.26 9.16 17.15
C GLU A 135 5.67 8.97 17.69
N GLU A 136 5.78 8.44 18.91
CA GLU A 136 7.02 7.81 19.34
C GLU A 136 7.42 6.83 18.23
N PHE A 137 8.66 6.96 17.74
CA PHE A 137 9.11 6.16 16.61
C PHE A 137 8.94 4.68 16.95
N GLU A 138 8.04 4.01 16.21
CA GLU A 138 7.81 2.59 16.37
C GLU A 138 8.73 1.81 15.42
N THR A 139 9.42 0.81 15.96
CA THR A 139 10.23 -0.09 15.12
C THR A 139 9.32 -1.00 14.32
N ARG A 140 9.43 -0.94 12.99
CA ARG A 140 8.54 -1.68 12.08
C ARG A 140 9.36 -2.60 11.17
N LEU A 141 8.88 -3.83 10.99
CA LEU A 141 9.46 -4.79 10.06
C LEU A 141 8.53 -4.94 8.86
N TYR A 142 9.08 -4.81 7.67
CA TYR A 142 8.36 -4.97 6.42
C TYR A 142 8.92 -6.11 5.60
N VAL A 143 8.04 -6.85 4.92
CA VAL A 143 8.42 -7.74 3.82
C VAL A 143 8.15 -7.03 2.49
N CYS A 144 9.14 -7.07 1.60
CA CYS A 144 9.15 -6.45 0.29
C CYS A 144 9.07 -7.55 -0.77
N ARG A 145 7.96 -7.59 -1.53
CA ARG A 145 7.72 -8.60 -2.57
C ARG A 145 7.36 -7.95 -3.89
N GLY A 146 7.78 -8.56 -5.01
CA GLY A 146 7.32 -8.20 -6.34
C GLY A 146 8.44 -7.69 -7.26
N LYS A 147 8.44 -8.17 -8.51
CA LYS A 147 9.52 -7.92 -9.48
C LYS A 147 9.38 -6.60 -10.24
N ARG A 148 8.14 -6.16 -10.52
CA ARG A 148 7.85 -4.94 -11.31
C ARG A 148 7.38 -3.80 -10.42
N VAL A 149 6.43 -4.10 -9.55
CA VAL A 149 5.97 -3.19 -8.51
C VAL A 149 6.13 -3.88 -7.17
N VAL A 150 6.71 -3.15 -6.21
CA VAL A 150 6.93 -3.67 -4.87
C VAL A 150 5.70 -3.46 -4.02
N ARG A 151 5.26 -4.56 -3.41
CA ARG A 151 4.30 -4.58 -2.32
C ARG A 151 5.09 -4.62 -1.03
N LEU A 152 4.87 -3.62 -0.20
CA LEU A 152 5.39 -3.57 1.16
C LEU A 152 4.28 -4.08 2.09
N LYS A 153 4.59 -5.02 2.96
CA LYS A 153 3.65 -5.50 3.98
C LYS A 153 4.32 -5.45 5.33
N GLN A 154 3.71 -4.78 6.29
CA GLN A 154 4.16 -4.82 7.69
C GLN A 154 3.94 -6.24 8.23
N VAL A 155 4.97 -6.77 8.90
CA VAL A 155 4.96 -8.07 9.55
C VAL A 155 5.40 -7.88 11.00
N LEU A 156 5.12 -8.88 11.84
CA LEU A 156 5.55 -8.84 13.24
C LEU A 156 7.07 -8.63 13.30
N PHE A 157 7.51 -7.67 14.11
CA PHE A 157 8.93 -7.43 14.39
C PHE A 157 9.50 -8.59 15.23
N ALA A 158 9.79 -9.68 14.54
CA ALA A 158 10.28 -10.92 15.14
C ALA A 158 11.09 -11.71 14.11
N ARG A 159 12.11 -12.42 14.58
CA ARG A 159 12.93 -13.31 13.74
C ARG A 159 12.10 -14.37 13.01
N SER A 160 10.98 -14.80 13.60
CA SER A 160 10.05 -15.77 13.00
C SER A 160 9.36 -15.27 11.73
N SER A 161 9.35 -13.96 11.49
CA SER A 161 8.78 -13.37 10.27
C SER A 161 9.74 -13.45 9.08
N LEU A 162 11.05 -13.57 9.33
CA LEU A 162 12.06 -13.67 8.28
C LEU A 162 11.99 -15.01 7.56
N ASN A 163 12.43 -15.01 6.30
CA ASN A 163 12.66 -16.22 5.52
C ASN A 163 13.81 -16.00 4.53
N HIS A 164 14.26 -17.09 3.90
CA HIS A 164 15.38 -17.08 2.97
C HIS A 164 15.00 -16.60 1.55
N ASP A 165 13.72 -16.39 1.26
CA ASP A 165 13.22 -16.15 -0.10
C ASP A 165 12.91 -14.67 -0.39
N ASP A 166 12.48 -13.93 0.63
CA ASP A 166 12.02 -12.55 0.49
C ASP A 166 13.09 -11.52 0.91
N VAL A 167 12.86 -10.24 0.56
CA VAL A 167 13.62 -9.10 1.09
C VAL A 167 12.83 -8.45 2.22
N PHE A 168 13.49 -8.09 3.30
CA PHE A 168 12.88 -7.44 4.45
C PHE A 168 13.52 -6.08 4.74
N ILE A 169 12.72 -5.15 5.24
CA ILE A 169 13.16 -3.81 5.65
C ILE A 169 12.82 -3.65 7.13
N LEU A 170 13.83 -3.53 7.97
CA LEU A 170 13.67 -3.21 9.39
C LEU A 170 13.92 -1.71 9.57
N ASP A 171 12.85 -0.99 9.86
CA ASP A 171 12.86 0.45 10.09
C ASP A 171 13.00 0.72 11.59
N THR A 172 14.17 1.23 12.01
CA THR A 172 14.46 1.65 13.40
C THR A 172 14.75 3.13 13.44
N GLN A 173 14.67 3.76 14.61
CA GLN A 173 14.78 5.21 14.76
C GLN A 173 16.10 5.79 14.23
N GLN A 174 17.19 5.03 14.29
CA GLN A 174 18.54 5.50 13.94
C GLN A 174 19.10 4.88 12.66
N LYS A 175 18.63 3.67 12.30
CA LYS A 175 19.17 2.92 11.17
C LYS A 175 18.07 2.06 10.51
N ILE A 176 18.04 2.06 9.18
CA ILE A 176 17.19 1.17 8.39
C ILE A 176 18.03 0.02 7.87
N TYR A 177 17.60 -1.22 8.12
CA TYR A 177 18.28 -2.42 7.65
C TYR A 177 17.52 -3.06 6.49
N GLN A 178 18.22 -3.36 5.40
CA GLN A 178 17.73 -4.24 4.35
C GLN A 178 18.27 -5.65 4.59
N PHE A 179 17.40 -6.58 4.94
CA PHE A 179 17.75 -7.99 5.01
C PHE A 179 17.40 -8.70 3.70
N ASN A 180 18.40 -9.24 3.00
CA ASN A 180 18.22 -9.99 1.77
C ASN A 180 18.22 -11.48 2.05
N GLY A 181 17.08 -12.15 1.90
CA GLY A 181 17.03 -13.62 1.92
C GLY A 181 17.96 -14.21 0.84
N ALA A 182 18.58 -15.36 1.13
CA ALA A 182 19.58 -15.97 0.24
C ALA A 182 19.05 -16.24 -1.19
N ASN A 183 17.76 -16.55 -1.31
CA ASN A 183 17.07 -16.84 -2.57
C ASN A 183 16.32 -15.63 -3.16
N SER A 184 16.40 -14.45 -2.54
CA SER A 184 15.73 -13.24 -3.04
C SER A 184 16.33 -12.73 -4.35
N ASN A 185 15.50 -12.14 -5.22
CA ASN A 185 15.93 -11.67 -6.54
C ASN A 185 16.59 -10.28 -6.49
N ILE A 186 17.58 -10.03 -7.35
CA ILE A 186 18.28 -8.73 -7.49
C ILE A 186 17.31 -7.57 -7.72
N GLN A 187 16.25 -7.79 -8.51
CA GLN A 187 15.24 -6.75 -8.77
C GLN A 187 14.48 -6.35 -7.51
N GLU A 188 14.13 -7.32 -6.66
CA GLU A 188 13.45 -7.07 -5.38
C GLU A 188 14.37 -6.34 -4.42
N ARG A 189 15.66 -6.72 -4.36
CA ARG A 189 16.68 -6.03 -3.56
C ARG A 189 16.87 -4.58 -3.99
N ALA A 190 16.90 -4.31 -5.29
CA ALA A 190 17.04 -2.96 -5.83
C ALA A 190 15.81 -2.09 -5.52
N LYS A 191 14.61 -2.67 -5.60
CA LYS A 191 13.38 -1.96 -5.24
C LYS A 191 13.22 -1.73 -3.74
N ALA A 192 13.68 -2.66 -2.91
CA ALA A 192 13.75 -2.43 -1.46
C ALA A 192 14.59 -1.20 -1.12
N LEU A 193 15.71 -0.97 -1.81
CA LEU A 193 16.51 0.27 -1.65
C LEU A 193 15.72 1.53 -2.03
N GLU A 194 14.91 1.50 -3.10
CA GLU A 194 14.02 2.63 -3.44
C GLU A 194 12.99 2.90 -2.33
N VAL A 195 12.46 1.84 -1.70
CA VAL A 195 11.56 1.96 -0.55
C VAL A 195 12.28 2.53 0.66
N ILE A 196 13.51 2.09 0.95
CA ILE A 196 14.31 2.61 2.08
C ILE A 196 14.59 4.10 1.91
N GLN A 197 14.94 4.56 0.71
CA GLN A 197 15.14 6.00 0.46
C GLN A 197 13.87 6.80 0.75
N PHE A 198 12.71 6.27 0.34
CA PHE A 198 11.43 6.88 0.66
C PHE A 198 11.14 6.92 2.17
N LEU A 199 11.40 5.82 2.89
CA LEU A 199 11.22 5.79 4.35
C LEU A 199 12.15 6.80 5.03
N LYS A 200 13.41 6.86 4.59
CA LYS A 200 14.42 7.80 5.10
C LYS A 200 14.01 9.26 4.89
N GLU A 201 13.54 9.62 3.70
CA GLU A 201 13.06 10.98 3.41
C GLU A 201 11.80 11.34 4.20
N LYS A 202 10.88 10.38 4.35
CA LYS A 202 9.55 10.64 4.90
C LYS A 202 9.46 10.57 6.42
N TYR A 203 10.16 9.63 7.03
CA TYR A 203 10.07 9.31 8.46
C TYR A 203 11.33 9.67 9.25
N HIS A 204 12.45 9.95 8.57
CA HIS A 204 13.74 10.22 9.22
C HIS A 204 14.42 11.51 8.75
N GLU A 205 13.66 12.40 8.10
CA GLU A 205 14.14 13.70 7.62
C GLU A 205 15.42 13.62 6.75
N GLY A 206 15.66 12.48 6.10
CA GLY A 206 16.85 12.26 5.27
C GLY A 206 18.13 11.90 6.03
N THR A 207 18.10 11.69 7.35
CA THR A 207 19.32 11.56 8.18
C THR A 207 19.61 10.15 8.71
N CYS A 208 18.75 9.17 8.43
CA CYS A 208 18.92 7.79 8.91
C CYS A 208 20.07 7.03 8.23
N ASP A 209 20.80 6.21 8.99
CA ASP A 209 21.80 5.29 8.43
C ASP A 209 21.11 4.10 7.73
N VAL A 210 21.78 3.52 6.73
CA VAL A 210 21.25 2.37 5.99
C VAL A 210 22.30 1.26 5.98
N ALA A 211 21.89 0.05 6.37
CA ALA A 211 22.73 -1.14 6.33
C ALA A 211 22.09 -2.26 5.51
N ILE A 212 22.92 -3.03 4.79
CA ILE A 212 22.49 -4.19 4.01
C ILE A 212 23.02 -5.45 4.70
N VAL A 213 22.12 -6.37 5.02
CA VAL A 213 22.41 -7.64 5.67
C VAL A 213 22.03 -8.77 4.72
N ASP A 214 23.00 -9.54 4.27
CA ASP A 214 22.75 -10.71 3.42
C ASP A 214 22.62 -11.99 4.26
N ASP A 215 21.58 -12.75 4.01
CA ASP A 215 21.35 -14.06 4.63
C ASP A 215 22.47 -15.07 4.30
N GLY A 216 22.89 -15.83 5.31
CA GLY A 216 23.98 -16.80 5.20
C GLY A 216 25.38 -16.19 5.12
N LYS A 217 25.51 -14.86 4.98
CA LYS A 217 26.79 -14.18 5.18
C LYS A 217 26.91 -13.81 6.65
N LEU A 218 27.74 -14.57 7.35
CA LEU A 218 28.31 -14.14 8.64
C LEU A 218 29.34 -13.06 8.34
N ASP A 219 28.89 -11.91 7.85
CA ASP A 219 29.76 -10.75 7.73
C ASP A 219 30.13 -10.33 9.15
N THR A 220 31.44 -10.19 9.39
CA THR A 220 32.02 -9.65 10.63
C THR A 220 31.81 -8.15 10.77
N GLU A 221 30.93 -7.58 9.95
CA GLU A 221 30.58 -6.16 9.95
C GLU A 221 29.64 -5.87 11.12
N SER A 222 29.86 -4.72 11.79
CA SER A 222 29.11 -4.28 12.97
C SER A 222 27.60 -4.33 12.74
N ASP A 223 27.17 -3.94 11.54
CA ASP A 223 25.77 -3.79 11.17
C ASP A 223 24.99 -5.11 11.16
N SER A 224 25.61 -6.21 10.71
CA SER A 224 24.97 -7.54 10.74
C SER A 224 24.77 -8.01 12.18
N GLY A 225 25.76 -7.79 13.04
CA GLY A 225 25.67 -8.07 14.47
C GLY A 225 24.55 -7.28 15.16
N GLU A 226 24.50 -5.97 14.92
CA GLU A 226 23.45 -5.07 15.42
C GLU A 226 22.06 -5.54 15.00
N PHE A 227 21.87 -5.86 13.72
CA PHE A 227 20.62 -6.39 13.18
C PHE A 227 20.14 -7.66 13.91
N TRP A 228 21.04 -8.63 14.10
CA TRP A 228 20.66 -9.87 14.78
C TRP A 228 20.36 -9.64 16.26
N VAL A 229 21.09 -8.76 16.94
CA VAL A 229 20.80 -8.40 18.34
C VAL A 229 19.41 -7.80 18.49
N LEU A 230 18.98 -6.93 17.57
CA LEU A 230 17.63 -6.36 17.55
C LEU A 230 16.53 -7.43 17.46
N LEU A 231 16.81 -8.57 16.81
CA LEU A 231 15.88 -9.70 16.65
C LEU A 231 16.03 -10.80 17.73
N GLY A 232 16.78 -10.53 18.80
CA GLY A 232 17.00 -11.47 19.90
C GLY A 232 18.19 -12.43 19.70
N GLY A 233 19.11 -12.09 18.80
CA GLY A 233 20.35 -12.82 18.52
C GLY A 233 20.31 -13.67 17.25
N PHE A 234 21.49 -14.13 16.83
CA PHE A 234 21.63 -15.01 15.66
C PHE A 234 21.09 -16.40 15.98
N ALA A 235 20.10 -16.84 15.20
CA ALA A 235 19.56 -18.19 15.27
C ALA A 235 18.92 -18.57 13.93
N PRO A 236 18.83 -19.89 13.60
CA PRO A 236 18.33 -20.35 12.31
C PRO A 236 16.94 -19.78 11.97
N ILE A 237 16.79 -19.27 10.75
CA ILE A 237 15.52 -18.76 10.23
C ILE A 237 14.64 -19.95 9.84
N GLY A 238 13.33 -19.85 10.07
CA GLY A 238 12.37 -20.88 9.70
C GLY A 238 12.16 -20.95 8.18
N LYS A 239 11.65 -22.09 7.70
CA LYS A 239 11.12 -22.18 6.32
C LYS A 239 9.90 -21.26 6.19
N LYS A 240 9.73 -20.66 5.00
CA LYS A 240 8.58 -19.82 4.67
C LYS A 240 7.28 -20.56 5.03
N VAL A 241 6.49 -19.97 5.94
CA VAL A 241 5.12 -20.43 6.19
C VAL A 241 4.27 -19.89 5.04
N SER A 242 3.67 -20.79 4.26
CA SER A 242 2.75 -20.42 3.18
C SER A 242 1.61 -19.58 3.73
N SER A 243 1.50 -18.33 3.26
CA SER A 243 0.45 -17.39 3.65
C SER A 243 -0.67 -17.37 2.61
N GLU A 244 -1.89 -17.00 2.99
CA GLU A 244 -3.01 -16.83 2.05
C GLU A 244 -2.68 -15.84 0.90
N ASP A 245 -1.80 -14.88 1.14
CA ASP A 245 -1.30 -13.93 0.13
C ASP A 245 -0.44 -14.60 -0.97
N ASP A 246 0.07 -15.82 -0.73
CA ASP A 246 0.78 -16.61 -1.74
C ASP A 246 -0.20 -17.39 -2.65
N ALA A 247 -1.49 -17.43 -2.33
CA ALA A 247 -2.52 -18.01 -3.17
C ALA A 247 -2.83 -17.05 -4.34
N ILE A 248 -2.43 -17.44 -5.55
CA ILE A 248 -3.01 -16.87 -6.76
C ILE A 248 -4.49 -17.24 -6.72
N LEU A 249 -5.35 -16.28 -6.39
CA LEU A 249 -6.79 -16.43 -6.62
C LEU A 249 -6.94 -16.71 -8.11
N GLU A 250 -7.30 -17.95 -8.46
CA GLU A 250 -7.59 -18.31 -9.84
C GLU A 250 -8.59 -17.30 -10.37
N ALA A 251 -8.21 -16.59 -11.44
CA ALA A 251 -9.09 -15.69 -12.15
C ALA A 251 -10.32 -16.49 -12.54
N THR A 252 -11.41 -16.33 -11.79
CA THR A 252 -12.66 -16.98 -12.13
C THR A 252 -13.07 -16.36 -13.47
N PRO A 253 -13.11 -17.13 -14.57
CA PRO A 253 -13.45 -16.56 -15.87
C PRO A 253 -14.82 -15.93 -15.76
N ALA A 254 -14.94 -14.69 -16.26
CA ALA A 254 -16.20 -13.96 -16.25
C ALA A 254 -17.27 -14.81 -16.96
N LYS A 255 -18.23 -15.34 -16.18
CA LYS A 255 -19.46 -15.88 -16.75
C LYS A 255 -20.30 -14.69 -17.18
N LEU A 256 -20.33 -14.44 -18.49
CA LEU A 256 -21.38 -13.64 -19.11
C LEU A 256 -22.70 -14.40 -18.91
N TYR A 257 -23.64 -13.80 -18.18
CA TYR A 257 -25.05 -14.19 -18.19
C TYR A 257 -25.80 -13.25 -19.14
#